data_AF-A0A2V5U104-F1
#
_entry.id   AF-A0A2V5U104-F1
#
_cell.length_a   1.000
_cell.length_b   1.000
_cell.length_c   1.000
_cell.angle_alpha   90.00
_cell.angle_beta   90.00
_cell.angle_gamma   90.00
#
_symmetry.space_group_name_H-M   'P 1'
#
loop_
_entity.id
_entity.type
_entity.pdbx_description
1 polymer ?
#
loop_
_entity_poly.entity_id
_entity_poly.type
_entity_poly.pdbx_seq_one_letter_code
_entity_poly.pdbx_strand_id
1 'polypeptide(L)' 'MDRFDFFMSEPTVILSASGLQRALARIAHEIAERNDVSTEVVLAGVQRGGVYLAKRLAD' A
#
# COMPACT_ATOMS: atom_id res chain seq x y z
N MET A 1 -20.32 -27.24 -9.46
CA MET A 1 -20.83 -25.98 -8.90
C MET A 1 -21.23 -26.28 -7.47
N ASP A 2 -20.39 -25.92 -6.51
CA ASP A 2 -20.71 -26.13 -5.10
C ASP A 2 -21.63 -25.00 -4.60
N ARG A 3 -22.22 -25.21 -3.43
CA ARG A 3 -23.13 -24.25 -2.78
C ARG A 3 -22.40 -23.01 -2.22
N PHE A 4 -21.07 -23.01 -2.25
CA PHE A 4 -20.22 -21.95 -1.73
C PHE A 4 -20.06 -20.83 -2.76
N ASP A 5 -19.90 -21.18 -4.04
CA ASP A 5 -19.82 -20.22 -5.15
C ASP A 5 -21.07 -19.36 -5.32
N PHE A 6 -22.25 -19.81 -4.86
CA PHE A 6 -23.52 -19.10 -5.02
C PHE A 6 -23.65 -17.85 -4.11
N PHE A 7 -22.92 -17.78 -3.00
CA PHE A 7 -23.00 -16.66 -2.05
C PHE A 7 -21.82 -15.67 -2.13
N MET A 8 -20.81 -15.95 -2.95
CA MET A 8 -19.65 -15.06 -3.10
C MET A 8 -19.97 -13.92 -4.09
N SER A 9 -20.16 -12.71 -3.57
CA SER A 9 -20.24 -11.50 -4.39
C SER A 9 -18.90 -11.26 -5.11
N GLU A 10 -18.94 -10.78 -6.36
CA GLU A 10 -17.73 -10.42 -7.08
C GLU A 10 -16.86 -9.44 -6.27
N PRO A 11 -15.54 -9.66 -6.21
CA PRO A 11 -14.64 -8.76 -5.49
C PRO A 11 -14.71 -7.36 -6.09
N THR A 12 -15.11 -6.40 -5.27
CA THR A 12 -15.18 -4.99 -5.68
C THR A 12 -13.81 -4.35 -5.54
N VAL A 13 -13.32 -3.73 -6.61
CA VAL A 13 -12.07 -2.97 -6.59
C VAL A 13 -12.33 -1.62 -5.91
N ILE A 14 -11.74 -1.43 -4.73
CA ILE A 14 -11.84 -0.16 -3.97
C ILE A 14 -10.72 0.82 -4.35
N LEU A 15 -9.54 0.30 -4.72
CA LEU A 15 -8.38 1.11 -5.10
C LEU A 15 -7.74 0.53 -6.35
N SER A 16 -7.72 1.31 -7.44
CA SER A 16 -7.07 0.91 -8.68
C SER A 16 -5.54 0.93 -8.53
N ALA A 17 -4.84 0.20 -9.39
CA ALA A 17 -3.38 0.18 -9.39
C ALA A 17 -2.77 1.59 -9.57
N SER A 18 -3.34 2.41 -10.46
CA SER A 18 -2.88 3.79 -10.66
C SER A 18 -3.19 4.68 -9.45
N GLY A 19 -4.34 4.45 -8.79
CA GLY A 19 -4.68 5.11 -7.53
C GLY A 19 -3.68 4.78 -6.42
N LEU A 20 -3.34 3.50 -6.28
CA LEU A 20 -2.33 3.04 -5.31
C LEU A 20 -0.96 3.66 -5.58
N GLN A 21 -0.51 3.69 -6.83
CA GLN A 21 0.78 4.29 -7.18
C GLN A 21 0.83 5.79 -6.83
N ARG A 22 -0.22 6.55 -7.14
CA ARG A 22 -0.29 7.97 -6.77
C ARG A 22 -0.32 8.18 -5.26
N ALA A 23 -1.07 7.34 -4.54
CA ALA A 23 -1.14 7.41 -3.09
C ALA A 23 0.23 7.15 -2.45
N LEU A 24 0.94 6.11 -2.90
CA LEU A 24 2.28 5.79 -2.41
C LEU A 24 3.29 6.90 -2.72
N ALA A 25 3.30 7.43 -3.94
CA ALA A 25 4.20 8.53 -4.31
C ALA A 25 3.97 9.78 -3.45
N ARG A 26 2.70 10.11 -3.16
CA ARG A 26 2.35 11.22 -2.28
C ARG A 26 2.85 10.99 -0.85
N ILE A 27 2.64 9.80 -0.30
CA ILE A 27 3.13 9.44 1.05
C ILE A 27 4.65 9.55 1.11
N ALA A 28 5.37 9.04 0.10
CA ALA A 28 6.81 9.14 0.03
C ALA A 28 7.29 10.60 0.02
N HIS A 29 6.64 11.46 -0.75
CA HIS A 29 6.99 12.89 -0.78
C HIS A 29 6.74 13.57 0.56
N GLU A 30 5.59 13.31 1.19
CA GLU A 30 5.28 13.85 2.52
C GLU A 30 6.26 13.36 3.60
N ILE A 31 6.76 12.12 3.51
CA ILE A 31 7.81 11.61 4.41
C ILE A 31 9.12 12.36 4.15
N ALA A 32 9.53 12.53 2.88
CA ALA A 32 10.76 13.21 2.53
C ALA A 32 10.75 14.70 2.95
N GLU A 33 9.65 15.41 2.72
CA GLU A 33 9.48 16.83 3.12
C GLU A 33 9.51 17.03 4.63
N ARG A 34 9.03 16.05 5.41
CA ARG A 34 8.99 16.15 6.88
C ARG A 34 10.29 15.74 7.55
N ASN A 35 11.20 15.10 6.82
CA ASN A 35 12.44 14.53 7.36
C ASN A 35 13.61 14.98 6.49
N ASP A 36 14.08 16.21 6.71
CA ASP A 36 15.19 16.83 5.97
C ASP A 36 16.49 16.01 6.04
N VAL A 37 16.64 15.17 7.06
CA VAL A 37 17.73 14.19 7.20
C VAL A 37 17.16 12.78 7.05
N SER A 38 17.21 12.24 5.84
CA SER A 38 16.59 10.95 5.50
C SER A 38 17.18 9.73 6.23
N THR A 39 18.41 9.84 6.77
CA THR A 39 19.09 8.76 7.49
C THR A 39 18.48 8.40 8.84
N GLU A 40 17.53 9.20 9.36
CA GLU A 40 16.88 8.93 10.65
C GLU A 40 15.49 8.28 10.51
N VAL A 41 15.05 7.98 9.29
CA VAL A 41 13.72 7.43 9.01
C VAL A 41 13.80 5.94 8.72
N VAL A 42 12.92 5.17 9.36
CA VAL A 42 12.74 3.74 9.08
C VAL A 42 11.31 3.48 8.60
N LEU A 43 11.18 2.71 7.51
CA LEU A 43 9.91 2.18 7.03
C LEU A 43 9.67 0.79 7.61
N ALA A 44 8.66 0.67 8.49
CA ALA A 44 8.26 -0.60 9.08
C ALA A 44 6.87 -1.03 8.57
N GLY A 45 6.82 -2.17 7.87
CA GLY A 45 5.56 -2.74 7.38
C GLY A 45 4.91 -3.67 8.39
N VAL A 46 3.65 -3.40 8.77
CA VAL A 46 2.84 -4.34 9.57
C VAL A 46 2.59 -5.63 8.78
N GLN A 47 2.64 -6.78 9.45
CA GLN A 47 2.46 -8.08 8.79
C GLN A 47 1.10 -8.19 8.08
N ARG A 48 1.07 -9.01 7.01
CA ARG A 48 -0.06 -9.21 6.07
C ARG A 48 -0.36 -7.96 5.24
N GLY A 49 0.38 -7.79 4.14
CA GLY A 49 0.19 -6.72 3.17
C GLY A 49 1.09 -5.51 3.38
N GLY A 50 1.27 -5.04 4.62
CA GLY A 50 2.05 -3.84 4.94
C GLY A 50 3.54 -3.95 4.55
N VAL A 51 4.12 -5.16 4.58
CA VAL A 51 5.51 -5.42 4.13
C VAL A 51 5.72 -5.02 2.66
N TYR A 52 4.75 -5.30 1.79
CA TYR A 52 4.85 -4.95 0.37
C TYR A 52 4.73 -3.44 0.14
N LEU A 53 3.89 -2.76 0.93
CA LEU A 53 3.73 -1.31 0.84
C LEU A 53 4.98 -0.59 1.36
N ALA A 54 5.54 -1.04 2.50
CA ALA A 54 6.78 -0.50 3.04
C ALA A 54 7.95 -0.65 2.05
N LYS A 55 8.05 -1.81 1.38
CA LYS A 55 9.03 -2.01 0.31
C LYS A 55 8.83 -1.04 -0.86
N ARG A 56 7.59 -0.89 -1.35
CA ARG A 56 7.28 0.03 -2.46
C ARG A 56 7.49 1.51 -2.11
N LEU A 57 7.41 1.88 -0.83
CA LEU A 57 7.72 3.24 -0.37
C LEU A 57 9.24 3.49 -0.31
N ALA A 58 10.05 2.44 -0.22
CA ALA A 58 11.50 2.52 -0.17
C ALA A 58 12.17 2.54 -1.55
N ASP A 59 11.45 2.06 -2.58
CA ASP A 59 11.88 2.06 -3.99
C ASP A 59 11.76 3.46 -4.61
#